data_AF-A0A4Q3BT53-F1
#
_entry.id   AF-A0A4Q3BT53-F1
#
_cell.length_a   1.000
_cell.length_b   1.000
_cell.length_c   1.000
_cell.angle_alpha   90.00
_cell.angle_beta   90.00
_cell.angle_gamma   90.00
#
_symmetry.space_group_name_H-M   'P 1'
#
loop_
_entity.id
_entity.type
_entity.pdbx_description
1 polymer ?
#
loop_
_entity_poly.entity_id
_entity_poly.type
_entity_poly.pdbx_seq_one_letter_code
_entity_poly.pdbx_strand_id
1 'polypeptide(L)'
;MNLEKLSLDALWIFLDSCSANPALKDRIEKEMQNRVPDTKKYSREYLYSVNIIGKKALIIYFIPESGSYKNFGRKIVINMVMDDEERVILSNNYTAKPAIRTQGKIKGDFLVIDDISEEQRKILKTKGFDTTDIMLCEWE
;
A
#
# COMPACT_ATOMS: atom_id res chain seq x y z
N MET A 1 26.87 8.04 -6.69
CA MET A 1 25.46 8.42 -6.95
C MET A 1 24.91 9.16 -5.75
N ASN A 2 24.29 10.32 -5.95
CA ASN A 2 23.63 11.06 -4.87
C ASN A 2 22.13 10.75 -4.91
N LEU A 3 21.68 9.89 -4.00
CA LEU A 3 20.30 9.39 -3.96
C LEU A 3 19.30 10.50 -3.59
N GLU A 4 19.70 11.45 -2.75
CA GLU A 4 18.91 12.60 -2.26
C GLU A 4 18.30 13.44 -3.39
N LYS A 5 18.95 13.45 -4.57
CA LYS A 5 18.54 14.23 -5.74
C LYS A 5 17.61 13.48 -6.71
N LEU A 6 17.38 12.19 -6.50
CA LEU A 6 16.51 11.36 -7.35
C LEU A 6 15.06 11.44 -6.88
N SER A 7 14.10 11.40 -7.81
CA SER A 7 12.68 11.22 -7.48
C SER A 7 12.43 9.80 -6.95
N LEU A 8 11.31 9.59 -6.24
CA LEU A 8 10.93 8.24 -5.77
C LEU A 8 10.76 7.25 -6.93
N ASP A 9 10.23 7.68 -8.08
CA ASP A 9 10.13 6.84 -9.27
C ASP A 9 11.50 6.47 -9.83
N ALA A 10 12.44 7.43 -9.86
CA ALA A 10 13.81 7.14 -10.27
C ALA A 10 14.47 6.14 -9.32
N LEU A 11 14.29 6.32 -8.00
CA LEU A 11 14.80 5.38 -6.99
C LEU A 11 14.24 3.97 -7.20
N TRP A 12 12.96 3.82 -7.54
CA TRP A 12 12.38 2.53 -7.90
C TRP A 12 12.97 1.93 -9.17
N ILE A 13 13.11 2.70 -10.25
CA ILE A 13 13.73 2.21 -11.50
C ILE A 13 15.15 1.70 -11.22
N PHE A 14 15.90 2.43 -10.39
CA PHE A 14 17.22 1.98 -9.95
C PHE A 14 17.14 0.73 -9.08
N LEU A 15 16.18 0.64 -8.15
CA LEU A 15 16.00 -0.54 -7.32
C LEU A 15 15.76 -1.80 -8.16
N ASP A 16 14.85 -1.73 -9.13
CA ASP A 16 14.52 -2.82 -10.06
C ASP A 16 15.73 -3.23 -10.91
N SER A 17 16.63 -2.28 -11.18
CA SER A 17 17.84 -2.49 -12.00
C SER A 17 19.09 -2.89 -11.19
N CYS A 18 19.04 -2.87 -9.85
CA CYS A 18 20.20 -3.08 -8.98
C CYS A 18 20.42 -4.53 -8.53
N SER A 19 19.81 -5.50 -9.20
CA SER A 19 19.92 -6.93 -8.85
C SER A 19 21.36 -7.46 -8.78
N ALA A 20 22.28 -6.88 -9.57
CA ALA A 20 23.70 -7.25 -9.56
C ALA A 20 24.56 -6.52 -8.50
N ASN A 21 24.00 -5.58 -7.73
CA ASN A 21 24.74 -4.82 -6.71
C ASN A 21 23.93 -4.66 -5.41
N PRO A 22 24.03 -5.65 -4.49
CA PRO A 22 23.30 -5.64 -3.23
C PRO A 22 23.57 -4.41 -2.36
N ALA A 23 24.82 -3.92 -2.33
CA ALA A 23 25.18 -2.74 -1.54
C ALA A 23 24.53 -1.44 -2.06
N LEU A 24 24.30 -1.35 -3.37
CA LEU A 24 23.56 -0.22 -3.95
C LEU A 24 22.06 -0.36 -3.70
N LYS A 25 21.52 -1.58 -3.80
CA LYS A 25 20.13 -1.91 -3.48
C LYS A 25 19.77 -1.45 -2.06
N ASP A 26 20.53 -1.87 -1.06
CA ASP A 26 20.30 -1.50 0.36
C ASP A 26 20.30 0.01 0.60
N ARG A 27 21.18 0.75 -0.11
CA ARG A 27 21.25 2.20 0.01
C ARG A 27 20.03 2.90 -0.59
N ILE A 28 19.54 2.42 -1.73
CA ILE A 28 18.32 2.93 -2.37
C ILE A 28 17.13 2.67 -1.44
N GLU A 29 17.00 1.46 -0.89
CA GLU A 29 15.90 1.11 0.01
C GLU A 29 15.88 1.97 1.27
N LYS A 30 17.04 2.18 1.92
CA LYS A 30 17.14 3.08 3.08
C LYS A 30 16.74 4.50 2.75
N GLU A 31 17.16 5.02 1.61
CA GLU A 31 16.78 6.37 1.19
C GLU A 31 15.28 6.47 0.93
N MET A 32 14.69 5.46 0.29
CA MET A 32 13.25 5.39 0.09
C MET A 32 12.50 5.36 1.42
N GLN A 33 12.95 4.54 2.38
CA GLN A 33 12.39 4.45 3.73
C GLN A 33 12.47 5.78 4.49
N ASN A 34 13.60 6.50 4.40
CA ASN A 34 13.76 7.82 5.03
C ASN A 34 12.77 8.87 4.48
N ARG A 35 12.28 8.67 3.26
CA ARG A 35 11.31 9.54 2.59
C ARG A 35 9.87 9.03 2.67
N VAL A 36 9.63 7.87 3.29
CA VAL A 36 8.27 7.37 3.50
C VAL A 36 7.53 8.39 4.35
N PRO A 37 6.46 9.02 3.82
CA PRO A 37 5.66 9.95 4.61
C PRO A 37 4.99 9.20 5.77
N ASP A 38 4.64 9.92 6.85
CA ASP A 38 3.97 9.32 8.02
C ASP A 38 2.81 8.40 7.59
N THR A 39 3.03 7.09 7.71
CA THR A 39 2.11 6.05 7.22
C THR A 39 0.78 6.09 7.96
N LYS A 40 0.72 6.77 9.11
CA LYS A 40 -0.51 7.06 9.85
C LYS A 40 -1.56 7.78 9.01
N LYS A 41 -1.16 8.47 7.94
CA LYS A 41 -2.11 9.14 7.04
C LYS A 41 -2.96 8.16 6.21
N TYR A 42 -2.47 6.96 5.93
CA TYR A 42 -3.20 5.92 5.19
C TYR A 42 -3.96 5.00 6.13
N SER A 43 -4.74 5.56 7.05
CA SER A 43 -5.58 4.76 7.95
C SER A 43 -6.62 3.94 7.18
N ARG A 44 -7.15 2.91 7.83
CA ARG A 44 -8.25 2.10 7.26
C ARG A 44 -9.43 2.97 6.84
N GLU A 45 -9.77 3.97 7.63
CA GLU A 45 -10.84 4.94 7.35
C GLU A 45 -10.50 5.87 6.19
N TYR A 46 -9.24 6.25 6.00
CA TYR A 46 -8.82 7.01 4.83
C TYR A 46 -9.06 6.18 3.56
N LEU A 47 -8.57 4.94 3.52
CA LEU A 47 -8.75 4.04 2.38
C LEU A 47 -10.25 3.74 2.13
N TYR A 48 -11.02 3.53 3.19
CA TYR A 48 -12.48 3.37 3.12
C TYR A 48 -13.15 4.60 2.49
N SER A 49 -12.75 5.81 2.90
CA SER A 49 -13.32 7.04 2.36
C SER A 49 -13.04 7.21 0.87
N VAL A 50 -11.88 6.78 0.39
CA VAL A 50 -11.53 6.86 -1.03
C VAL A 50 -12.25 5.76 -1.83
N ASN A 51 -12.18 4.50 -1.37
CA ASN A 51 -12.67 3.37 -2.14
C ASN A 51 -14.19 3.20 -2.09
N ILE A 52 -14.78 3.27 -0.90
CA ILE A 52 -16.22 2.98 -0.71
C ILE A 52 -17.06 4.24 -0.88
N ILE A 53 -16.68 5.33 -0.21
CA ILE A 53 -17.44 6.59 -0.29
C ILE A 53 -17.14 7.30 -1.62
N GLY A 54 -15.86 7.43 -1.95
CA GLY A 54 -15.41 8.05 -3.20
C GLY A 54 -15.64 7.20 -4.44
N LYS A 55 -15.90 5.88 -4.30
CA LYS A 55 -16.07 4.91 -5.38
C LYS A 55 -14.88 4.85 -6.35
N LYS A 56 -13.67 5.02 -5.82
CA LYS A 56 -12.42 5.04 -6.60
C LYS A 56 -11.57 3.82 -6.35
N ALA A 57 -10.88 3.34 -7.38
CA ALA A 57 -9.89 2.29 -7.21
C ALA A 57 -8.73 2.80 -6.35
N LEU A 58 -8.16 1.92 -5.51
CA LEU A 58 -6.95 2.25 -4.76
C LEU A 58 -5.73 1.73 -5.51
N ILE A 59 -4.77 2.61 -5.76
CA ILE A 59 -3.47 2.27 -6.30
C ILE A 59 -2.48 2.36 -5.13
N ILE A 60 -2.05 1.21 -4.63
CA ILE A 60 -1.20 1.11 -3.45
C ILE A 60 0.23 0.76 -3.85
N TYR A 61 1.18 1.56 -3.39
CA TYR A 61 2.61 1.28 -3.44
C TYR A 61 3.10 0.91 -2.05
N PHE A 62 3.78 -0.22 -1.93
CA PHE A 62 4.29 -0.72 -0.66
C PHE A 62 5.70 -0.23 -0.36
N ILE A 63 6.01 -0.12 0.93
CA ILE A 63 7.37 0.11 1.41
C ILE A 63 8.24 -1.09 0.99
N PRO A 64 9.42 -0.87 0.36
CA PRO A 64 10.34 -1.94 0.02
C PRO A 64 10.62 -2.86 1.21
N GLU A 65 10.69 -4.17 0.95
CA GLU A 65 10.99 -5.22 1.94
C GLU A 65 9.94 -5.44 3.06
N SER A 66 8.84 -4.66 3.06
CA SER A 66 7.70 -4.89 3.95
C SER A 66 7.02 -6.25 3.69
N GLY A 67 6.21 -6.71 4.65
CA GLY A 67 5.47 -7.98 4.49
C GLY A 67 4.55 -7.93 3.27
N SER A 68 3.85 -6.81 3.07
CA SER A 68 2.98 -6.61 1.92
C SER A 68 3.76 -6.53 0.60
N TYR A 69 4.93 -5.88 0.58
CA TYR A 69 5.81 -5.86 -0.59
C TYR A 69 6.26 -7.27 -1.00
N LYS A 70 6.66 -8.09 -0.04
CA LYS A 70 7.10 -9.47 -0.31
C LYS A 70 5.98 -10.36 -0.88
N ASN A 71 4.75 -10.12 -0.43
CA ASN A 71 3.60 -10.90 -0.88
C ASN A 71 3.05 -10.41 -2.22
N PHE A 72 3.00 -9.11 -2.46
CA PHE A 72 2.25 -8.53 -3.57
C PHE A 72 3.09 -7.72 -4.56
N GLY A 73 4.40 -7.60 -4.30
CA GLY A 73 5.31 -6.79 -5.09
C GLY A 73 5.20 -5.29 -4.78
N ARG A 74 5.71 -4.47 -5.70
CA ARG A 74 5.80 -3.02 -5.54
C ARG A 74 4.46 -2.31 -5.46
N LYS A 75 3.52 -2.71 -6.32
CA LYS A 75 2.30 -1.97 -6.61
C LYS A 75 1.13 -2.93 -6.77
N ILE A 76 -0.01 -2.57 -6.20
CA ILE A 76 -1.29 -3.23 -6.45
C ILE A 76 -2.37 -2.21 -6.78
N VAL A 77 -3.36 -2.63 -7.58
CA VAL A 77 -4.56 -1.85 -7.86
C VAL A 77 -5.75 -2.67 -7.40
N ILE A 78 -6.53 -2.14 -6.47
CA ILE A 78 -7.55 -2.92 -5.75
C ILE A 78 -8.86 -2.17 -5.57
N ASN A 79 -9.91 -2.98 -5.38
CA ASN A 79 -11.08 -2.57 -4.61
C ASN A 79 -11.04 -3.23 -3.23
N MET A 80 -11.47 -2.50 -2.21
CA MET A 80 -11.56 -3.05 -0.86
C MET A 80 -12.67 -4.09 -0.81
N VAL A 81 -12.39 -5.19 -0.12
CA VAL A 81 -13.36 -6.22 0.23
C VAL A 81 -13.50 -6.18 1.74
N MET A 82 -14.75 -6.10 2.22
CA MET A 82 -15.04 -6.04 3.65
C MET A 82 -16.37 -6.72 3.91
N ASP A 83 -16.49 -7.31 5.08
CA ASP A 83 -17.77 -7.79 5.59
C ASP A 83 -18.61 -6.63 6.16
N ASP A 84 -19.86 -6.94 6.50
CA ASP A 84 -20.81 -5.94 6.99
C ASP A 84 -20.37 -5.34 8.34
N GLU A 85 -19.69 -6.12 9.18
CA GLU A 85 -19.18 -5.67 10.48
C GLU A 85 -18.03 -4.66 10.30
N GLU A 86 -17.04 -4.99 9.48
CA GLU A 86 -15.93 -4.11 9.11
C GLU A 86 -16.46 -2.80 8.50
N ARG A 87 -17.47 -2.90 7.63
CA ARG A 87 -18.10 -1.72 7.00
C ARG A 87 -18.75 -0.81 8.05
N VAL A 88 -19.48 -1.36 9.00
CA VAL A 88 -20.13 -0.58 10.08
C VAL A 88 -19.07 0.11 10.94
N ILE A 89 -18.02 -0.61 11.35
CA ILE A 89 -16.93 -0.06 12.16
C ILE A 89 -16.24 1.11 11.43
N LEU A 90 -15.84 0.90 10.18
CA LEU A 90 -15.13 1.94 9.42
C LEU A 90 -16.02 3.14 9.12
N SER A 91 -17.31 2.92 8.82
CA SER A 91 -18.29 4.00 8.63
C SER A 91 -18.47 4.85 9.90
N ASN A 92 -18.62 4.20 11.06
CA ASN A 92 -18.75 4.89 12.35
C ASN A 92 -17.47 5.69 12.69
N ASN A 93 -16.30 5.08 12.51
CA ASN A 93 -15.02 5.76 12.75
C ASN A 93 -14.82 6.96 11.82
N TYR A 94 -15.17 6.81 10.54
CA TYR A 94 -15.09 7.87 9.53
C TYR A 94 -16.01 9.06 9.84
N THR A 95 -17.22 8.79 10.35
CA THR A 95 -18.23 9.83 10.66
C THR A 95 -18.11 10.43 12.07
N ALA A 96 -17.26 9.87 12.92
CA ALA A 96 -16.99 10.37 14.27
C ALA A 96 -16.42 11.80 14.25
N LYS A 97 -16.61 12.53 15.35
CA LYS A 97 -16.12 13.90 15.53
C LYS A 97 -15.29 14.01 16.82
N PRO A 98 -13.95 14.08 16.75
CA PRO A 98 -13.12 14.00 15.53
C PRO A 98 -13.11 12.59 14.93
N ALA A 99 -12.75 12.48 13.64
CA ALA A 99 -12.68 11.20 12.94
C ALA A 99 -11.65 10.28 13.61
N ILE A 100 -12.03 9.02 13.83
CA ILE A 100 -11.16 8.01 14.43
C ILE A 100 -10.36 7.38 13.30
N ARG A 101 -9.03 7.42 13.40
CA ARG A 101 -8.12 6.83 12.41
C ARG A 101 -7.42 5.63 13.01
N THR A 102 -7.63 4.47 12.41
CA THR A 102 -7.07 3.20 12.85
C THR A 102 -6.15 2.59 11.80
N GLN A 103 -5.10 1.94 12.26
CA GLN A 103 -4.21 1.13 11.43
C GLN A 103 -4.63 -0.33 11.49
N GLY A 104 -4.25 -1.11 10.48
CA GLY A 104 -4.41 -2.55 10.48
C GLY A 104 -4.56 -3.11 9.08
N LYS A 105 -5.08 -4.34 8.99
CA LYS A 105 -5.18 -5.03 7.72
C LYS A 105 -6.40 -4.60 6.92
N ILE A 106 -6.21 -4.47 5.61
CA ILE A 106 -7.26 -4.25 4.62
C ILE A 106 -7.25 -5.40 3.63
N LYS A 107 -8.41 -6.03 3.46
CA LYS A 107 -8.65 -7.04 2.43
C LYS A 107 -9.07 -6.34 1.13
N GLY A 108 -8.81 -6.98 0.01
CA GLY A 108 -9.15 -6.43 -1.29
C GLY A 108 -9.27 -7.49 -2.36
N ASP A 109 -9.72 -7.03 -3.53
CA ASP A 109 -9.64 -7.78 -4.77
C ASP A 109 -8.80 -7.01 -5.77
N PHE A 110 -7.96 -7.72 -6.51
CA PHE A 110 -7.15 -7.13 -7.56
C PHE A 110 -8.05 -6.69 -8.71
N LEU A 111 -7.87 -5.45 -9.17
CA LEU A 111 -8.53 -4.93 -10.37
C LEU A 111 -7.71 -5.23 -11.62
N VAL A 112 -6.39 -5.15 -11.51
CA VAL A 112 -5.46 -5.55 -12.56
C VAL A 112 -4.92 -6.93 -12.19
N ILE A 113 -5.10 -7.87 -13.12
CA ILE A 113 -4.93 -9.30 -12.86
C ILE A 113 -3.75 -9.92 -13.59
N ASP A 114 -3.16 -9.18 -14.53
CA ASP A 114 -1.96 -9.59 -15.23
C ASP A 114 -0.79 -9.70 -14.23
N ASP A 115 -0.02 -10.80 -14.32
CA ASP A 115 1.12 -11.13 -13.45
C ASP A 115 0.81 -11.35 -11.95
N ILE A 116 -0.46 -11.48 -11.55
CA ILE A 116 -0.85 -11.82 -10.17
C ILE A 116 -1.24 -13.30 -10.04
N SER A 117 -0.55 -14.03 -9.16
CA SER A 117 -0.83 -15.45 -8.91
C SER A 117 -2.15 -15.64 -8.15
N GLU A 118 -2.79 -16.79 -8.34
CA GLU A 118 -4.01 -17.15 -7.58
C GLU A 118 -3.76 -17.18 -6.06
N GLU A 119 -2.56 -17.54 -5.64
CA GLU A 119 -2.17 -17.49 -4.22
C GLU A 119 -2.17 -16.05 -3.71
N GLN A 120 -1.60 -15.10 -4.45
CA GLN A 120 -1.60 -13.69 -4.08
C GLN A 120 -3.03 -13.15 -3.99
N ARG A 121 -3.91 -13.48 -4.93
CA ARG A 121 -5.33 -13.10 -4.87
C ARG A 121 -6.01 -13.63 -3.63
N LYS A 122 -5.81 -14.91 -3.33
CA LYS A 122 -6.39 -15.54 -2.14
C LYS A 122 -5.88 -14.88 -0.87
N ILE A 123 -4.59 -14.59 -0.79
CA ILE A 123 -3.98 -13.90 0.37
C ILE A 123 -4.59 -12.50 0.52
N LEU A 124 -4.70 -11.72 -0.56
CA LEU A 124 -5.27 -10.37 -0.50
C LEU A 124 -6.74 -10.39 -0.05
N LYS A 125 -7.54 -11.34 -0.55
CA LYS A 125 -8.97 -11.48 -0.19
C LYS A 125 -9.17 -11.92 1.26
N THR A 126 -8.29 -12.77 1.78
CA THR A 126 -8.51 -13.42 3.10
C THR A 126 -7.71 -12.80 4.23
N LYS A 127 -6.44 -12.47 3.98
CA LYS A 127 -5.51 -11.92 4.98
C LYS A 127 -5.32 -10.41 4.82
N GLY A 128 -5.40 -9.90 3.59
CA GLY A 128 -5.16 -8.49 3.29
C GLY A 128 -3.70 -8.07 3.40
N PHE A 129 -3.47 -6.76 3.28
CA PHE A 129 -2.19 -6.09 3.52
C PHE A 129 -2.30 -5.14 4.70
N ASP A 130 -1.18 -4.81 5.34
CA ASP A 130 -1.17 -3.88 6.47
C ASP A 130 -1.11 -2.42 5.98
N THR A 131 -1.94 -1.54 6.55
CA THR A 131 -1.88 -0.11 6.23
C THR A 131 -0.54 0.53 6.58
N THR A 132 0.20 -0.05 7.55
CA THR A 132 1.54 0.45 7.89
C THR A 132 2.57 0.17 6.82
N ASP A 133 2.31 -0.78 5.92
CA ASP A 133 3.21 -1.13 4.82
C ASP A 133 3.02 -0.21 3.60
N ILE A 134 2.05 0.71 3.63
CA ILE A 134 1.77 1.63 2.53
C ILE A 134 2.78 2.77 2.53
N MET A 135 3.51 2.89 1.41
CA MET A 135 4.36 4.06 1.14
C MET A 135 3.56 5.18 0.47
N LEU A 136 2.80 4.82 -0.57
CA LEU A 136 2.00 5.76 -1.35
C LEU A 136 0.65 5.14 -1.72
N CYS A 137 -0.41 5.95 -1.61
CA CYS A 137 -1.72 5.60 -2.14
C CYS A 137 -2.14 6.69 -3.13
N GLU A 138 -2.41 6.27 -4.36
CA GLU A 138 -3.07 7.06 -5.40
C GLU A 138 -4.48 6.48 -5.63
N TRP A 139 -5.31 7.18 -6.40
CA TRP A 139 -6.66 6.72 -6.72
C TRP A 139 -7.06 7.12 -8.13
N GLU A 140 -7.85 6.26 -8.76
CA GLU A 140 -8.46 6.47 -10.08
C GLU A 140 -9.99 6.46 -9.94
#